data_AF-A0A382URB0-F1
#
_entry.id   AF-A0A382URB0-F1
#
_cell.length_a   1.000
_cell.length_b   1.000
_cell.length_c   1.000
_cell.angle_alpha   90.00
_cell.angle_beta   90.00
_cell.angle_gamma   90.00
#
_symmetry.space_group_name_H-M   'P 1'
#
loop_
_entity.id
_entity.type
_entity.pdbx_description
1 polymer ?
#
loop_
_entity_poly.entity_id
_entity_poly.type
_entity_poly.pdbx_seq_one_letter_code
_entity_poly.pdbx_strand_id
1 'polypeptide(L)'
;RGLNYYVKNRVNRILFPFIICIALLQPLLAAGFYLDITGSNGSLLTQYITYLKTPSYILREPNPIGNWFWHFWFIHLLIYFVACFAIGAFIVDRFNIGLKLFSKLMNAVGGRFGIVILTLLTYPILTFSPPWADVPRLGTSIDILLYYGLFFVFGALFFNHQKSLEQIQANAKYHIIPFLLALLILIPLIDELRLTTQPEILLQDWALFETVEARSGLLGNFPFLQNPFNFSSVNASAEWHLMCLLRAYTTWCAVLFLILLFKKFLSKQTALGRYFADSSYFIYLLHFPI
;
A
#
# COMPACT_ATOMS: atom_id res chain seq x y z
N ARG A 1 6.28 18.34 -21.50
CA ARG A 1 6.98 17.09 -21.12
C ARG A 1 5.99 15.94 -21.31
N GLY A 2 6.23 15.02 -22.25
CA GLY A 2 5.25 13.99 -22.67
C GLY A 2 5.38 12.64 -21.93
N LEU A 3 4.46 11.71 -22.22
CA LEU A 3 4.37 10.37 -21.62
C LEU A 3 5.70 9.59 -21.70
N ASN A 4 6.40 9.65 -22.83
CA ASN A 4 7.69 8.96 -23.02
C ASN A 4 8.77 9.44 -22.04
N TYR A 5 8.83 10.75 -21.78
CA TYR A 5 9.78 11.30 -20.81
C TYR A 5 9.43 10.85 -19.37
N TYR A 6 8.13 10.81 -19.05
CA TYR A 6 7.66 10.32 -17.76
C TYR A 6 8.06 8.86 -17.53
N VAL A 7 7.75 7.97 -18.48
CA VAL A 7 8.08 6.54 -18.37
C VAL A 7 9.59 6.33 -18.23
N LYS A 8 10.41 6.96 -19.09
CA LYS A 8 11.87 6.86 -19.02
C LYS A 8 12.42 7.31 -17.66
N ASN A 9 11.93 8.42 -17.12
CA ASN A 9 12.36 8.92 -15.82
C ASN A 9 11.96 7.97 -14.68
N ARG A 10 10.77 7.36 -14.74
CA ARG A 10 10.30 6.42 -13.72
C ARG A 10 11.07 5.10 -13.76
N VAL A 11 11.36 4.57 -14.94
CA VAL A 11 12.20 3.36 -15.11
C VAL A 11 13.56 3.55 -14.44
N ASN A 12 14.26 4.66 -14.71
CA ASN A 12 15.59 4.90 -14.16
C ASN A 12 15.61 5.12 -12.64
N ARG A 13 14.53 5.68 -12.06
CA ARG A 13 14.48 6.05 -10.63
C ARG A 13 13.79 5.02 -9.75
N ILE A 14 13.05 4.09 -10.33
CA ILE A 14 12.19 3.15 -9.59
C ILE A 14 12.55 1.72 -9.98
N LEU A 15 12.38 1.36 -11.27
CA LEU A 15 12.55 -0.02 -11.73
C LEU A 15 14.01 -0.49 -11.62
N PHE A 16 14.96 0.32 -12.07
CA PHE A 16 16.38 -0.07 -12.03
C PHE A 16 16.91 -0.25 -10.60
N PRO A 17 16.69 0.70 -9.66
CA PRO A 17 17.02 0.49 -8.26
C PRO A 17 16.34 -0.75 -7.67
N PHE A 18 15.07 -0.98 -7.97
CA PHE A 18 14.32 -2.15 -7.49
C PHE A 18 14.99 -3.47 -7.90
N ILE A 19 15.37 -3.59 -9.18
CA ILE A 19 16.03 -4.79 -9.70
C ILE A 19 17.38 -5.02 -9.01
N ILE A 20 18.19 -3.97 -8.83
CA ILE A 20 19.48 -4.08 -8.12
C ILE A 20 19.27 -4.55 -6.68
N CYS A 21 18.30 -3.97 -5.99
CA CYS A 21 17.99 -4.30 -4.61
C CYS A 21 17.55 -5.75 -4.45
N ILE A 22 16.69 -6.24 -5.34
CA ILE A 22 16.26 -7.64 -5.37
C ILE A 22 17.43 -8.57 -5.71
N ALA A 23 18.26 -8.19 -6.68
CA ALA A 23 19.33 -9.06 -7.13
C ALA A 23 20.47 -9.19 -6.10
N LEU A 24 20.78 -8.12 -5.37
CA LEU A 24 21.97 -8.07 -4.50
C LEU A 24 21.66 -8.02 -3.01
N LEU A 25 20.65 -7.26 -2.59
CA LEU A 25 20.35 -7.05 -1.16
C LEU A 25 19.38 -8.10 -0.62
N GLN A 26 18.38 -8.49 -1.40
CA GLN A 26 17.40 -9.49 -0.95
C GLN A 26 18.02 -10.84 -0.58
N PRO A 27 19.03 -11.39 -1.32
CA PRO A 27 19.66 -12.65 -0.93
C PRO A 27 20.49 -12.50 0.35
N LEU A 28 21.06 -11.31 0.60
CA LEU A 28 21.84 -11.03 1.80
C LEU A 28 20.94 -11.03 3.04
N LEU A 29 19.78 -10.38 2.94
CA LEU A 29 18.79 -10.37 4.01
C LEU A 29 18.23 -11.77 4.25
N ALA A 30 17.82 -12.46 3.18
CA ALA A 30 17.33 -13.83 3.30
C ALA A 30 18.35 -14.76 3.97
N ALA A 31 19.65 -14.58 3.68
CA ALA A 31 20.73 -15.32 4.32
C ALA A 31 20.83 -15.05 5.83
N GLY A 32 20.80 -13.78 6.24
CA GLY A 32 20.81 -13.41 7.67
C GLY A 32 19.63 -14.01 8.42
N PHE A 33 18.40 -13.79 7.92
CA PHE A 33 17.19 -14.31 8.54
C PHE A 33 17.15 -15.84 8.58
N TYR A 34 17.64 -16.52 7.55
CA TYR A 34 17.73 -17.97 7.57
C TYR A 34 18.64 -18.46 8.71
N LEU A 35 19.83 -17.87 8.87
CA LEU A 35 20.76 -18.24 9.93
C LEU A 35 20.18 -17.97 11.31
N ASP A 36 19.52 -16.83 11.49
CA ASP A 36 18.88 -16.44 12.75
C ASP A 36 17.72 -17.37 13.12
N ILE A 37 16.82 -17.66 12.17
CA ILE A 37 15.65 -18.53 12.39
C ILE A 37 16.07 -19.98 12.68
N THR A 38 17.11 -20.46 12.01
CA THR A 38 17.58 -21.84 12.17
C THR A 38 18.57 -22.02 13.32
N GLY A 39 19.10 -20.92 13.89
CA GLY A 39 20.18 -20.96 14.88
C GLY A 39 21.48 -21.56 14.32
N SER A 40 21.69 -21.47 13.01
CA SER A 40 22.81 -22.09 12.32
C SER A 40 24.10 -21.29 12.52
N ASN A 41 25.20 -21.97 12.87
CA ASN A 41 26.56 -21.39 12.92
C ASN A 41 27.21 -21.27 11.53
N GLY A 42 26.42 -21.37 10.45
CA GLY A 42 26.90 -21.25 9.08
C GLY A 42 27.43 -19.85 8.76
N SER A 43 28.28 -19.76 7.73
CA SER A 43 28.77 -18.46 7.25
C SER A 43 27.70 -17.71 6.47
N LEU A 44 27.47 -16.44 6.82
CA LEU A 44 26.58 -15.52 6.08
C LEU A 44 26.94 -15.45 4.60
N LEU A 45 28.24 -15.41 4.27
CA LEU A 45 28.71 -15.34 2.89
C LEU A 45 28.31 -16.58 2.08
N THR A 46 28.46 -17.76 2.68
CA THR A 46 28.07 -19.02 2.03
C THR A 46 26.57 -19.05 1.77
N GLN A 47 25.76 -18.69 2.78
CA GLN A 47 24.31 -18.67 2.64
C GLN A 47 23.83 -17.60 1.63
N TYR A 48 24.49 -16.44 1.62
CA TYR A 48 24.27 -15.40 0.62
C TYR A 48 24.49 -15.92 -0.80
N ILE A 49 25.63 -16.59 -1.05
CA ILE A 49 25.95 -17.17 -2.36
C ILE A 49 24.92 -18.23 -2.77
N THR A 50 24.43 -19.03 -1.81
CA THR A 50 23.37 -20.02 -2.05
C THR A 50 22.09 -19.36 -2.58
N TYR A 51 21.62 -18.31 -1.91
CA TYR A 51 20.42 -17.58 -2.34
C TYR A 51 20.63 -16.78 -3.63
N LEU A 52 21.83 -16.23 -3.84
CA LEU A 52 22.19 -15.56 -5.09
C LEU A 52 22.13 -16.53 -6.29
N LYS A 53 22.54 -17.79 -6.11
CA LYS A 53 22.50 -18.83 -7.14
C LYS A 53 21.12 -19.47 -7.31
N THR A 54 20.24 -19.35 -6.32
CA THR A 54 18.97 -20.08 -6.25
C THR A 54 17.79 -19.12 -6.11
N PRO A 55 17.55 -18.18 -7.05
CA PRO A 55 16.57 -17.10 -6.90
C PRO A 55 15.12 -17.57 -6.71
N SER A 56 14.82 -18.86 -6.97
CA SER A 56 13.53 -19.47 -6.65
C SER A 56 13.17 -19.41 -5.17
N TYR A 57 14.13 -19.21 -4.26
CA TYR A 57 13.87 -19.00 -2.84
C TYR A 57 12.90 -17.83 -2.62
N ILE A 58 12.97 -16.79 -3.47
CA ILE A 58 12.09 -15.63 -3.40
C ILE A 58 10.63 -16.06 -3.48
N LEU A 59 10.29 -17.05 -4.30
CA LEU A 59 8.93 -17.53 -4.44
C LEU A 59 8.58 -18.63 -3.43
N ARG A 60 9.52 -19.55 -3.14
CA ARG A 60 9.22 -20.79 -2.41
C ARG A 60 9.33 -20.66 -0.90
N GLU A 61 10.27 -19.84 -0.42
CA GLU A 61 10.48 -19.70 1.01
C GLU A 61 9.40 -18.80 1.62
N PRO A 62 8.93 -19.08 2.85
CA PRO A 62 7.99 -18.22 3.53
C PRO A 62 8.63 -16.90 3.96
N ASN A 63 7.77 -15.91 4.24
CA ASN A 63 8.18 -14.70 4.95
C ASN A 63 8.79 -15.10 6.31
N PRO A 64 9.98 -14.58 6.68
CA PRO A 64 10.65 -13.43 6.05
C PRO A 64 11.75 -13.78 5.05
N ILE A 65 12.14 -15.04 4.88
CA ILE A 65 13.23 -15.47 3.97
C ILE A 65 12.86 -15.22 2.50
N GLY A 66 11.62 -15.54 2.11
CA GLY A 66 11.05 -15.35 0.79
C GLY A 66 9.60 -14.86 0.85
N ASN A 67 8.87 -15.02 -0.25
CA ASN A 67 7.47 -14.60 -0.45
C ASN A 67 7.16 -13.12 -0.09
N TRP A 68 8.21 -12.30 0.00
CA TRP A 68 8.11 -10.90 0.38
C TRP A 68 9.32 -10.15 -0.15
N PHE A 69 9.10 -8.91 -0.57
CA PHE A 69 10.14 -7.99 -1.01
C PHE A 69 10.66 -7.08 0.11
N TRP A 70 10.40 -7.42 1.38
CA TRP A 70 10.75 -6.55 2.51
C TRP A 70 10.27 -5.12 2.25
N HIS A 71 11.03 -4.10 2.68
CA HIS A 71 10.74 -2.68 2.42
C HIS A 71 10.64 -2.29 0.94
N PHE A 72 11.04 -3.14 -0.02
CA PHE A 72 10.86 -2.87 -1.45
C PHE A 72 9.41 -3.07 -1.94
N TRP A 73 8.51 -3.56 -1.08
CA TRP A 73 7.08 -3.72 -1.39
C TRP A 73 6.45 -2.43 -1.93
N PHE A 74 6.86 -1.26 -1.41
CA PHE A 74 6.32 0.02 -1.85
C PHE A 74 6.78 0.37 -3.28
N ILE A 75 8.04 0.10 -3.61
CA ILE A 75 8.61 0.35 -4.94
C ILE A 75 7.97 -0.58 -5.97
N HIS A 76 7.76 -1.84 -5.60
CA HIS A 76 7.00 -2.82 -6.37
C HIS A 76 5.59 -2.31 -6.73
N LEU A 77 4.81 -1.88 -5.74
CA LEU A 77 3.47 -1.32 -5.97
C LEU A 77 3.52 -0.08 -6.86
N LEU A 78 4.50 0.79 -6.66
CA LEU A 78 4.65 2.01 -7.45
C LEU A 78 4.93 1.69 -8.93
N ILE A 79 5.66 0.61 -9.24
CA ILE A 79 5.84 0.14 -10.62
C ILE A 79 4.48 -0.20 -11.23
N TYR A 80 3.62 -0.95 -10.53
CA TYR A 80 2.27 -1.28 -11.00
C TYR A 80 1.42 -0.03 -11.22
N PHE A 81 1.39 0.90 -10.27
CA PHE A 81 0.59 2.11 -10.40
C PHE A 81 1.09 3.03 -11.52
N VAL A 82 2.41 3.16 -11.69
CA VAL A 82 2.98 3.93 -12.81
C VAL A 82 2.64 3.29 -14.15
N ALA A 83 2.71 1.97 -14.25
CA ALA A 83 2.35 1.23 -15.47
C ALA A 83 0.86 1.40 -15.80
N CYS A 84 -0.02 1.13 -14.84
CA CYS A 84 -1.47 1.31 -14.99
C CYS A 84 -1.84 2.76 -15.35
N PHE A 85 -1.20 3.74 -14.71
CA PHE A 85 -1.43 5.15 -15.02
C PHE A 85 -0.96 5.50 -16.44
N ALA A 86 0.20 5.01 -16.88
CA ALA A 86 0.70 5.25 -18.22
C ALA A 86 -0.20 4.62 -19.30
N ILE A 87 -0.66 3.39 -19.07
CA ILE A 87 -1.62 2.69 -19.95
C ILE A 87 -2.95 3.45 -19.99
N GLY A 88 -3.49 3.84 -18.83
CA GLY A 88 -4.73 4.60 -18.75
C GLY A 88 -4.64 5.95 -19.47
N ALA A 89 -3.54 6.69 -19.28
CA ALA A 89 -3.28 7.93 -19.99
C ALA A 89 -3.20 7.74 -21.50
N PHE A 90 -2.52 6.68 -21.96
CA PHE A 90 -2.45 6.33 -23.38
C PHE A 90 -3.83 6.01 -23.97
N ILE A 91 -4.66 5.24 -23.26
CA ILE A 91 -6.03 4.91 -23.70
C ILE A 91 -6.88 6.18 -23.78
N VAL A 92 -6.86 7.03 -22.75
CA VAL A 92 -7.63 8.28 -22.72
C VAL A 92 -7.28 9.19 -23.90
N ASP A 93 -5.98 9.34 -24.19
CA ASP A 93 -5.48 10.13 -25.32
C ASP A 93 -5.88 9.49 -26.66
N ARG A 94 -5.68 8.17 -26.80
CA ARG A 94 -5.97 7.43 -28.03
C ARG A 94 -7.45 7.47 -28.42
N PHE A 95 -8.34 7.42 -27.44
CA PHE A 95 -9.79 7.39 -27.67
C PHE A 95 -10.48 8.73 -27.37
N ASN A 96 -9.73 9.79 -27.07
CA ASN A 96 -10.23 11.12 -26.73
C ASN A 96 -11.35 11.10 -25.66
N ILE A 97 -11.13 10.33 -24.59
CA ILE A 97 -12.14 10.10 -23.54
C ILE A 97 -12.26 11.35 -22.66
N GLY A 98 -13.46 11.94 -22.59
CA GLY A 98 -13.73 13.10 -21.76
C GLY A 98 -13.75 12.76 -20.26
N LEU A 99 -12.76 13.24 -19.50
CA LEU A 99 -12.60 12.97 -18.06
C LEU A 99 -13.44 13.87 -17.13
N LYS A 100 -14.60 14.38 -17.59
CA LYS A 100 -15.44 15.34 -16.85
C LYS A 100 -15.94 14.80 -15.50
N LEU A 101 -16.09 13.48 -15.38
CA LEU A 101 -16.50 12.82 -14.13
C LEU A 101 -15.50 13.10 -13.00
N PHE A 102 -14.21 13.04 -13.28
CA PHE A 102 -13.16 13.28 -12.28
C PHE A 102 -13.19 14.71 -11.75
N SER A 103 -13.41 15.71 -12.61
CA SER A 103 -13.54 17.09 -12.16
C SER A 103 -14.78 17.30 -11.28
N LYS A 104 -15.93 16.68 -11.60
CA LYS A 104 -17.12 16.72 -10.74
C LYS A 104 -16.86 16.07 -9.38
N LEU A 105 -16.23 14.89 -9.38
CA LEU A 105 -15.84 14.19 -8.16
C LEU A 105 -14.90 15.06 -7.31
N MET A 106 -13.86 15.66 -7.91
CA MET A 106 -12.91 16.49 -7.18
C MET A 106 -13.53 17.77 -6.62
N ASN A 107 -14.52 18.35 -7.31
CA ASN A 107 -15.28 19.47 -6.75
C ASN A 107 -16.11 19.04 -5.53
N ALA A 108 -16.72 17.85 -5.57
CA ALA A 108 -17.46 17.30 -4.43
C ALA A 108 -16.53 16.98 -3.24
N VAL A 109 -15.36 16.38 -3.54
CA VAL A 109 -14.31 16.09 -2.54
C VAL A 109 -13.73 17.36 -1.92
N GLY A 110 -13.66 18.48 -2.65
CA GLY A 110 -13.27 19.76 -2.08
C GLY A 110 -14.30 20.35 -1.09
N GLY A 111 -15.55 19.86 -1.10
CA GLY A 111 -16.62 20.38 -0.26
C GLY A 111 -16.53 20.00 1.23
N ARG A 112 -17.53 20.43 2.01
CA ARG A 112 -17.63 20.15 3.46
C ARG A 112 -17.71 18.66 3.81
N PHE A 113 -18.19 17.85 2.88
CA PHE A 113 -18.32 16.39 3.04
C PHE A 113 -17.17 15.63 2.37
N GLY A 114 -16.08 16.31 1.99
CA GLY A 114 -14.97 15.71 1.26
C GLY A 114 -14.39 14.47 1.91
N ILE A 115 -14.07 14.55 3.20
CA ILE A 115 -13.53 13.41 3.96
C ILE A 115 -14.54 12.27 4.03
N VAL A 116 -15.84 12.55 4.14
CA VAL A 116 -16.89 11.51 4.15
C VAL A 116 -16.96 10.81 2.79
N ILE A 117 -16.91 11.55 1.68
CA ILE A 117 -16.88 10.97 0.33
C ILE A 117 -15.65 10.06 0.18
N LEU A 118 -14.47 10.52 0.57
CA LEU A 118 -13.24 9.74 0.52
C LEU A 118 -13.32 8.48 1.40
N THR A 119 -13.94 8.60 2.58
CA THR A 119 -14.22 7.49 3.50
C THR A 119 -15.09 6.43 2.81
N LEU A 120 -16.21 6.84 2.21
CA LEU A 120 -17.14 5.93 1.54
C LEU A 120 -16.54 5.26 0.30
N LEU A 121 -15.61 5.92 -0.39
CA LEU A 121 -14.87 5.31 -1.51
C LEU A 121 -13.83 4.28 -1.05
N THR A 122 -13.29 4.44 0.17
CA THR A 122 -12.25 3.56 0.72
C THR A 122 -12.86 2.38 1.49
N TYR A 123 -14.00 2.61 2.13
CA TYR A 123 -14.76 1.62 2.91
C TYR A 123 -14.92 0.26 2.22
N PRO A 124 -15.45 0.16 0.98
CA PRO A 124 -15.69 -1.14 0.35
C PRO A 124 -14.41 -1.89 -0.01
N ILE A 125 -13.25 -1.22 -0.03
CA ILE A 125 -11.96 -1.90 -0.19
C ILE A 125 -11.56 -2.52 1.15
N LEU A 126 -11.75 -1.77 2.25
CA LEU A 126 -11.39 -2.21 3.59
C LEU A 126 -12.28 -3.32 4.12
N THR A 127 -13.50 -3.51 3.61
CA THR A 127 -14.33 -4.66 3.98
C THR A 127 -13.66 -5.98 3.62
N PHE A 128 -12.90 -6.04 2.53
CA PHE A 128 -12.21 -7.26 2.07
C PHE A 128 -10.77 -7.35 2.56
N SER A 129 -10.30 -6.33 3.28
CA SER A 129 -8.94 -6.29 3.81
C SER A 129 -8.97 -6.67 5.28
N PRO A 130 -8.03 -7.50 5.76
CA PRO A 130 -7.96 -7.82 7.18
C PRO A 130 -7.79 -6.54 8.03
N PRO A 131 -8.07 -6.61 9.35
CA PRO A 131 -8.01 -5.44 10.22
C PRO A 131 -6.60 -4.86 10.36
N TRP A 132 -5.56 -5.64 10.03
CA TRP A 132 -4.18 -5.19 9.91
C TRP A 132 -3.84 -4.74 8.49
N ALA A 133 -2.87 -3.82 8.37
CA ALA A 133 -2.28 -3.51 7.08
C ALA A 133 -1.29 -4.63 6.73
N ASP A 134 -1.68 -5.55 5.84
CA ASP A 134 -0.74 -6.55 5.34
C ASP A 134 0.26 -5.90 4.38
N VAL A 135 1.51 -6.32 4.48
CA VAL A 135 2.56 -5.85 3.56
C VAL A 135 2.43 -6.64 2.27
N PRO A 136 2.49 -6.02 1.07
CA PRO A 136 2.35 -6.75 -0.18
C PRO A 136 3.35 -7.90 -0.28
N ARG A 137 2.81 -9.11 -0.43
CA ARG A 137 3.54 -10.32 -0.78
C ARG A 137 3.75 -10.41 -2.29
N LEU A 138 4.55 -11.36 -2.75
CA LEU A 138 4.81 -11.56 -4.19
C LEU A 138 3.53 -11.81 -4.99
N GLY A 139 2.58 -12.54 -4.41
CA GLY A 139 1.24 -12.79 -4.95
C GLY A 139 0.26 -11.62 -4.75
N THR A 140 0.77 -10.38 -4.66
CA THR A 140 0.07 -9.18 -4.12
C THR A 140 -1.44 -9.21 -4.33
N SER A 141 -2.15 -9.09 -3.20
CA SER A 141 -3.59 -9.16 -3.14
C SER A 141 -4.29 -7.98 -3.79
N ILE A 142 -5.44 -8.23 -4.40
CA ILE A 142 -6.19 -7.20 -5.14
C ILE A 142 -6.69 -6.10 -4.19
N ASP A 143 -7.12 -6.42 -2.97
CA ASP A 143 -7.54 -5.42 -1.97
C ASP A 143 -6.40 -4.43 -1.66
N ILE A 144 -5.17 -4.91 -1.53
CA ILE A 144 -3.96 -4.10 -1.33
C ILE A 144 -3.73 -3.19 -2.55
N LEU A 145 -3.83 -3.72 -3.77
CA LEU A 145 -3.70 -2.92 -5.00
C LEU A 145 -4.76 -1.83 -5.08
N LEU A 146 -6.01 -2.15 -4.75
CA LEU A 146 -7.11 -1.20 -4.73
C LEU A 146 -6.90 -0.13 -3.66
N TYR A 147 -6.49 -0.52 -2.45
CA TYR A 147 -6.29 0.40 -1.34
C TYR A 147 -5.19 1.42 -1.63
N TYR A 148 -3.98 0.96 -1.95
CA TYR A 148 -2.87 1.87 -2.28
C TYR A 148 -3.08 2.58 -3.62
N GLY A 149 -3.72 1.92 -4.59
CA GLY A 149 -4.07 2.51 -5.88
C GLY A 149 -5.03 3.68 -5.73
N LEU A 150 -5.99 3.59 -4.81
CA LEU A 150 -6.91 4.68 -4.49
C LEU A 150 -6.16 5.91 -3.97
N PHE A 151 -5.19 5.77 -3.06
CA PHE A 151 -4.35 6.90 -2.63
C PHE A 151 -3.49 7.46 -3.76
N PHE A 152 -2.92 6.59 -4.60
CA PHE A 152 -2.14 7.04 -5.75
C PHE A 152 -3.00 7.88 -6.71
N VAL A 153 -4.20 7.40 -7.05
CA VAL A 153 -5.15 8.10 -7.94
C VAL A 153 -5.57 9.42 -7.33
N PHE A 154 -6.00 9.46 -6.06
CA PHE A 154 -6.38 10.73 -5.42
C PHE A 154 -5.19 11.68 -5.27
N GLY A 155 -3.99 11.19 -5.03
CA GLY A 155 -2.77 11.99 -5.06
C GLY A 155 -2.56 12.66 -6.41
N ALA A 156 -2.71 11.91 -7.52
CA ALA A 156 -2.64 12.46 -8.87
C ALA A 156 -3.78 13.45 -9.17
N LEU A 157 -5.00 13.16 -8.71
CA LEU A 157 -6.16 14.04 -8.90
C LEU A 157 -6.02 15.35 -8.10
N PHE A 158 -5.59 15.31 -6.84
CA PHE A 158 -5.29 16.50 -6.05
C PHE A 158 -4.16 17.31 -6.64
N PHE A 159 -3.14 16.66 -7.22
CA PHE A 159 -2.07 17.36 -7.92
C PHE A 159 -2.60 18.23 -9.07
N ASN A 160 -3.57 17.71 -9.84
CA ASN A 160 -4.22 18.43 -10.95
C ASN A 160 -5.32 19.40 -10.48
N HIS A 161 -5.97 19.13 -9.35
CA HIS A 161 -7.06 19.92 -8.77
C HIS A 161 -6.63 20.54 -7.42
N GLN A 162 -5.58 21.37 -7.44
CA GLN A 162 -5.04 22.00 -6.22
C GLN A 162 -6.09 22.78 -5.42
N LYS A 163 -7.03 23.44 -6.11
CA LYS A 163 -8.14 24.14 -5.46
C LYS A 163 -8.96 23.21 -4.54
N SER A 164 -9.26 21.99 -4.99
CA SER A 164 -9.99 21.01 -4.19
C SER A 164 -9.19 20.58 -2.95
N LEU A 165 -7.87 20.43 -3.09
CA LEU A 165 -6.98 20.12 -1.98
C LEU A 165 -6.99 21.24 -0.93
N GLU A 166 -6.92 22.50 -1.36
CA GLU A 166 -6.97 23.64 -0.45
C GLU A 166 -8.32 23.76 0.27
N GLN A 167 -9.42 23.48 -0.42
CA GLN A 167 -10.76 23.52 0.17
C GLN A 167 -10.98 22.41 1.20
N ILE A 168 -10.60 21.16 0.90
CA ILE A 168 -10.71 20.06 1.87
C ILE A 168 -9.79 20.28 3.08
N GLN A 169 -8.60 20.87 2.86
CA GLN A 169 -7.69 21.29 3.92
C GLN A 169 -8.30 22.34 4.85
N ALA A 170 -9.02 23.33 4.30
CA ALA A 170 -9.70 24.34 5.10
C ALA A 170 -10.79 23.75 6.02
N ASN A 171 -11.39 22.62 5.61
CA ASN A 171 -12.39 21.90 6.36
C ASN A 171 -11.80 20.94 7.40
N ALA A 172 -10.52 20.57 7.29
CA ALA A 172 -9.89 19.56 8.14
C ALA A 172 -9.99 19.88 9.66
N LYS A 173 -10.02 21.16 10.05
CA LYS A 173 -10.19 21.56 11.46
C LYS A 173 -11.45 21.00 12.12
N TYR A 174 -12.53 20.80 11.35
CA TYR A 174 -13.79 20.24 11.85
C TYR A 174 -13.68 18.75 12.16
N HIS A 175 -12.61 18.09 11.69
CA HIS A 175 -12.39 16.68 11.86
C HIS A 175 -11.42 16.35 13.00
N ILE A 176 -10.83 17.34 13.69
CA ILE A 176 -9.86 17.09 14.77
C ILE A 176 -10.50 16.28 15.91
N ILE A 177 -11.60 16.78 16.48
CA ILE A 177 -12.29 16.08 17.59
C ILE A 177 -12.87 14.73 17.10
N PRO A 178 -13.61 14.66 15.98
CA PRO A 178 -14.11 13.37 15.49
C PRO A 178 -13.00 12.38 15.15
N PHE A 179 -11.83 12.82 14.69
CA PHE A 179 -10.67 11.95 14.44
C PHE A 179 -10.13 11.34 15.72
N LEU A 180 -9.95 12.14 16.78
CA LEU A 180 -9.49 11.63 18.07
C LEU A 180 -10.49 10.64 18.68
N LEU A 181 -11.79 10.97 18.63
CA LEU A 181 -12.84 10.04 19.08
C LEU A 181 -12.85 8.76 18.24
N ALA A 182 -12.74 8.89 16.92
CA ALA A 182 -12.66 7.73 16.02
C ALA A 182 -11.45 6.85 16.32
N LEU A 183 -10.28 7.40 16.63
CA LEU A 183 -9.11 6.63 17.04
C LEU A 183 -9.31 5.92 18.38
N LEU A 184 -9.90 6.61 19.37
CA LEU A 184 -10.20 6.03 20.68
C LEU A 184 -11.15 4.84 20.61
N ILE A 185 -12.09 4.85 19.64
CA ILE A 185 -12.99 3.73 19.38
C ILE A 185 -12.32 2.67 18.51
N LEU A 186 -11.61 3.09 17.46
CA LEU A 186 -11.06 2.19 16.46
C LEU A 186 -9.98 1.25 17.03
N ILE A 187 -9.06 1.78 17.83
CA ILE A 187 -7.93 0.99 18.36
C ILE A 187 -8.43 -0.22 19.17
N PRO A 188 -9.25 -0.06 20.23
CA PRO A 188 -9.75 -1.21 20.97
C PRO A 188 -10.66 -2.11 20.13
N LEU A 189 -11.43 -1.53 19.20
CA LEU A 189 -12.31 -2.30 18.31
C LEU A 189 -11.53 -3.24 17.38
N ILE A 190 -10.36 -2.80 16.86
CA ILE A 190 -9.47 -3.67 16.07
C ILE A 190 -9.00 -4.85 16.91
N ASP A 191 -8.57 -4.60 18.14
CA ASP A 191 -8.05 -5.65 19.03
C ASP A 191 -9.15 -6.65 19.41
N GLU A 192 -10.35 -6.16 19.74
CA GLU A 192 -11.51 -7.01 20.03
C GLU A 192 -11.89 -7.87 18.82
N LEU A 193 -12.08 -7.26 17.65
CA LEU A 193 -12.48 -7.98 16.44
C LEU A 193 -11.42 -9.00 16.00
N ARG A 194 -10.13 -8.73 16.22
CA ARG A 194 -9.08 -9.70 15.92
C ARG A 194 -9.25 -11.01 16.72
N LEU A 195 -9.81 -10.93 17.92
CA LEU A 195 -9.99 -12.07 18.82
C LEU A 195 -11.35 -12.75 18.66
N THR A 196 -12.39 -12.00 18.27
CA THR A 196 -13.78 -12.48 18.25
C THR A 196 -14.32 -12.80 16.86
N THR A 197 -13.68 -12.27 15.81
CA THR A 197 -14.14 -12.45 14.42
C THR A 197 -13.92 -13.89 13.96
N GLN A 198 -14.92 -14.42 13.25
CA GLN A 198 -14.87 -15.77 12.68
C GLN A 198 -13.69 -15.95 11.71
N PRO A 199 -13.04 -17.13 11.68
CA PRO A 199 -11.92 -17.40 10.79
C PRO A 199 -12.23 -17.10 9.31
N GLU A 200 -13.47 -17.34 8.86
CA GLU A 200 -13.92 -17.08 7.50
C GLU A 200 -13.74 -15.62 7.08
N ILE A 201 -13.98 -14.67 7.98
CA ILE A 201 -13.77 -13.25 7.69
C ILE A 201 -12.26 -12.90 7.70
N LEU A 202 -11.49 -13.55 8.57
CA LEU A 202 -10.04 -13.32 8.71
C LEU A 202 -9.19 -14.02 7.65
N LEU A 203 -9.70 -15.10 7.04
CA LEU A 203 -9.04 -15.92 6.02
C LEU A 203 -9.38 -15.48 4.59
N GLN A 204 -10.02 -14.33 4.43
CA GLN A 204 -10.14 -13.69 3.13
C GLN A 204 -8.75 -13.38 2.59
N ASP A 205 -8.50 -13.79 1.35
CA ASP A 205 -7.22 -13.55 0.69
C ASP A 205 -7.46 -13.43 -0.82
N TRP A 206 -7.22 -12.23 -1.32
CA TRP A 206 -7.40 -11.88 -2.73
C TRP A 206 -6.06 -11.86 -3.47
N ALA A 207 -5.06 -12.58 -2.94
CA ALA A 207 -3.81 -12.85 -3.63
C ALA A 207 -4.08 -13.45 -5.02
N LEU A 208 -3.33 -12.95 -5.99
CA LEU A 208 -3.38 -13.48 -7.36
C LEU A 208 -2.88 -14.92 -7.40
N PHE A 209 -1.89 -15.27 -6.57
CA PHE A 209 -1.38 -16.62 -6.42
C PHE A 209 -0.77 -16.82 -5.04
N GLU A 210 -0.81 -18.06 -4.53
CA GLU A 210 -0.15 -18.47 -3.30
C GLU A 210 0.99 -19.44 -3.62
N THR A 211 2.16 -19.18 -3.06
CA THR A 211 3.38 -19.97 -3.30
C THR A 211 3.77 -20.82 -2.10
N VAL A 212 3.19 -20.55 -0.92
CA VAL A 212 3.39 -21.34 0.29
C VAL A 212 2.42 -22.52 0.27
N GLU A 213 2.96 -23.73 0.14
CA GLU A 213 2.20 -24.97 -0.02
C GLU A 213 1.13 -25.16 1.08
N ALA A 214 1.49 -24.90 2.34
CA ALA A 214 0.56 -24.99 3.48
C ALA A 214 -0.66 -24.05 3.34
N ARG A 215 -0.46 -22.84 2.78
CA ARG A 215 -1.55 -21.89 2.54
C ARG A 215 -2.31 -22.22 1.26
N SER A 216 -1.61 -22.67 0.22
CA SER A 216 -2.25 -23.12 -1.02
C SER A 216 -3.19 -24.30 -0.78
N GLY A 217 -2.83 -25.24 0.11
CA GLY A 217 -3.72 -26.32 0.52
C GLY A 217 -5.02 -25.85 1.20
N LEU A 218 -4.99 -24.67 1.86
CA LEU A 218 -6.15 -24.08 2.54
C LEU A 218 -6.97 -23.14 1.64
N LEU A 219 -6.30 -22.30 0.85
CA LEU A 219 -6.90 -21.16 0.12
C LEU A 219 -6.92 -21.36 -1.41
N GLY A 220 -6.25 -22.39 -1.91
CA GLY A 220 -6.00 -22.62 -3.33
C GLY A 220 -4.72 -21.96 -3.84
N ASN A 221 -4.27 -22.40 -5.02
CA ASN A 221 -3.11 -21.83 -5.72
C ASN A 221 -3.38 -20.42 -6.25
N PHE A 222 -4.66 -20.10 -6.51
CA PHE A 222 -5.14 -18.78 -6.95
C PHE A 222 -6.23 -18.30 -5.97
N PRO A 223 -5.86 -17.81 -4.77
CA PRO A 223 -6.82 -17.49 -3.71
C PRO A 223 -7.96 -16.57 -4.15
N PHE A 224 -7.67 -15.57 -4.98
CA PHE A 224 -8.71 -14.69 -5.54
C PHE A 224 -9.87 -15.45 -6.22
N LEU A 225 -9.59 -16.57 -6.90
CA LEU A 225 -10.59 -17.38 -7.60
C LEU A 225 -11.10 -18.58 -6.80
N GLN A 226 -10.27 -19.12 -5.91
CA GLN A 226 -10.47 -20.43 -5.31
C GLN A 226 -10.82 -20.38 -3.81
N ASN A 227 -10.50 -19.28 -3.13
CA ASN A 227 -10.73 -19.17 -1.70
C ASN A 227 -12.24 -19.04 -1.42
N PRO A 228 -12.87 -20.03 -0.75
CA PRO A 228 -14.31 -20.02 -0.50
C PRO A 228 -14.73 -18.94 0.50
N PHE A 229 -13.79 -18.38 1.25
CA PHE A 229 -14.05 -17.34 2.25
C PHE A 229 -14.10 -15.93 1.64
N ASN A 230 -13.73 -15.76 0.38
CA ASN A 230 -13.81 -14.45 -0.27
C ASN A 230 -15.24 -13.92 -0.21
N PHE A 231 -15.38 -12.63 0.10
CA PHE A 231 -16.64 -11.92 0.31
C PHE A 231 -17.40 -12.24 1.60
N SER A 232 -16.88 -13.11 2.49
CA SER A 232 -17.54 -13.37 3.78
C SER A 232 -17.75 -12.10 4.61
N SER A 233 -16.91 -11.08 4.45
CA SER A 233 -17.08 -9.81 5.16
C SER A 233 -18.26 -8.95 4.73
N VAL A 234 -18.88 -9.21 3.56
CA VAL A 234 -20.08 -8.47 3.15
C VAL A 234 -21.19 -8.66 4.18
N ASN A 235 -21.29 -9.87 4.73
CA ASN A 235 -22.28 -10.26 5.74
C ASN A 235 -21.70 -10.24 7.17
N ALA A 236 -20.54 -9.61 7.37
CA ALA A 236 -19.96 -9.45 8.71
C ALA A 236 -20.85 -8.59 9.62
N SER A 237 -20.53 -8.61 10.91
CA SER A 237 -21.27 -7.87 11.92
C SER A 237 -21.17 -6.35 11.72
N ALA A 238 -22.06 -5.61 12.38
CA ALA A 238 -22.07 -4.15 12.31
C ALA A 238 -20.75 -3.55 12.83
N GLU A 239 -20.13 -4.19 13.82
CA GLU A 239 -18.84 -3.83 14.41
C GLU A 239 -17.71 -3.90 13.37
N TRP A 240 -17.71 -4.94 12.51
CA TRP A 240 -16.73 -5.06 11.42
C TRP A 240 -16.84 -3.90 10.43
N HIS A 241 -18.06 -3.57 10.01
CA HIS A 241 -18.31 -2.47 9.08
C HIS A 241 -18.00 -1.11 9.72
N LEU A 242 -18.32 -0.94 11.01
CA LEU A 242 -17.93 0.24 11.79
C LEU A 242 -16.42 0.39 11.83
N MET A 243 -15.68 -0.68 12.14
CA MET A 243 -14.22 -0.69 12.11
C MET A 243 -13.70 -0.26 10.73
N CYS A 244 -14.23 -0.82 9.64
CA CYS A 244 -13.82 -0.46 8.28
C CYS A 244 -14.06 1.02 7.95
N LEU A 245 -15.22 1.56 8.35
CA LEU A 245 -15.54 2.99 8.19
C LEU A 245 -14.60 3.87 9.00
N LEU A 246 -14.33 3.52 10.26
CA LEU A 246 -13.43 4.27 11.12
C LEU A 246 -11.98 4.21 10.60
N ARG A 247 -11.51 3.06 10.10
CA ARG A 247 -10.20 2.94 9.44
C ARG A 247 -10.10 3.85 8.22
N ALA A 248 -11.09 3.82 7.33
CA ALA A 248 -11.12 4.68 6.15
C ALA A 248 -11.11 6.17 6.53
N TYR A 249 -11.97 6.55 7.48
CA TYR A 249 -12.11 7.93 7.94
C TYR A 249 -10.83 8.46 8.60
N THR A 250 -10.29 7.71 9.56
CA THR A 250 -9.07 8.09 10.28
C THR A 250 -7.87 8.17 9.34
N THR A 251 -7.77 7.27 8.35
CA THR A 251 -6.70 7.32 7.35
C THR A 251 -6.73 8.63 6.56
N TRP A 252 -7.88 9.03 6.04
CA TRP A 252 -8.00 10.28 5.28
C TRP A 252 -7.76 11.53 6.14
N CYS A 253 -8.22 11.53 7.38
CA CYS A 253 -7.93 12.59 8.33
C CYS A 253 -6.42 12.69 8.60
N ALA A 254 -5.76 11.56 8.87
CA ALA A 254 -4.33 11.50 9.13
C ALA A 254 -3.53 12.02 7.91
N VAL A 255 -3.88 11.59 6.70
CA VAL A 255 -3.25 12.09 5.46
C VAL A 255 -3.38 13.61 5.36
N LEU A 256 -4.59 14.16 5.53
CA LEU A 256 -4.81 15.61 5.42
C LEU A 256 -4.11 16.40 6.53
N PHE A 257 -4.12 15.89 7.77
CA PHE A 257 -3.41 16.51 8.89
C PHE A 257 -1.91 16.51 8.69
N LEU A 258 -1.34 15.42 8.17
CA LEU A 258 0.08 15.38 7.81
C LEU A 258 0.39 16.39 6.71
N ILE A 259 -0.42 16.47 5.64
CA ILE A 259 -0.21 17.46 4.59
C ILE A 259 -0.28 18.89 5.15
N LEU A 260 -1.25 19.18 6.02
CA LEU A 260 -1.39 20.49 6.68
C LEU A 260 -0.20 20.81 7.59
N LEU A 261 0.24 19.85 8.39
CA LEU A 261 1.40 19.97 9.26
C LEU A 261 2.64 20.34 8.43
N PHE A 262 2.91 19.59 7.35
CA PHE A 262 4.04 19.86 6.47
C PHE A 262 3.91 21.20 5.75
N LYS A 263 2.72 21.58 5.27
CA LYS A 263 2.49 22.89 4.63
C LYS A 263 2.71 24.05 5.61
N LYS A 264 2.34 23.88 6.89
CA LYS A 264 2.47 24.93 7.90
C LYS A 264 3.90 25.05 8.43
N PHE A 265 4.57 23.94 8.70
CA PHE A 265 5.84 23.92 9.43
C PHE A 265 7.06 23.60 8.55
N LEU A 266 6.86 22.96 7.39
CA LEU A 266 7.94 22.42 6.54
C LEU A 266 7.85 22.89 5.08
N SER A 267 7.12 23.97 4.79
CA SER A 267 6.94 24.49 3.42
C SER A 267 8.11 25.31 2.90
N LYS A 268 8.98 25.80 3.78
CA LYS A 268 10.18 26.53 3.35
C LYS A 268 11.19 25.53 2.75
N GLN A 269 11.61 25.78 1.51
CA GLN A 269 12.68 25.01 0.90
C GLN A 269 13.98 25.26 1.67
N THR A 270 14.55 24.20 2.22
CA THR A 270 15.87 24.21 2.88
C THR A 270 16.79 23.22 2.19
N ALA A 271 18.10 23.46 2.25
CA ALA A 271 19.09 22.53 1.70
C ALA A 271 18.97 21.14 2.36
N LEU A 272 18.75 21.09 3.67
CA LEU A 272 18.48 19.84 4.41
C LEU A 272 17.18 19.17 3.96
N GLY A 273 16.08 19.92 3.83
CA GLY A 273 14.80 19.38 3.37
C GLY A 273 14.88 18.80 1.95
N ARG A 274 15.61 19.47 1.06
CA ARG A 274 15.91 18.94 -0.28
C ARG A 274 16.77 17.68 -0.21
N TYR A 275 17.81 17.68 0.60
CA TYR A 275 18.67 16.51 0.80
C TYR A 275 17.88 15.30 1.34
N PHE A 276 17.02 15.49 2.34
CA PHE A 276 16.15 14.42 2.87
C PHE A 276 15.13 13.94 1.83
N ALA A 277 14.52 14.85 1.05
CA ALA A 277 13.60 14.47 -0.01
C ALA A 277 14.30 13.70 -1.13
N ASP A 278 15.49 14.12 -1.54
CA ASP A 278 16.32 13.43 -2.55
C ASP A 278 16.82 12.08 -1.99
N SER A 279 17.04 12.00 -0.68
CA SER A 279 17.46 10.77 0.04
C SER A 279 16.32 9.83 0.40
N SER A 280 15.06 10.22 0.22
CA SER A 280 13.89 9.41 0.63
C SER A 280 13.85 8.03 -0.03
N TYR A 281 14.38 7.91 -1.25
CA TYR A 281 14.57 6.63 -1.93
C TYR A 281 15.59 5.73 -1.21
N PHE A 282 16.62 6.31 -0.60
CA PHE A 282 17.64 5.59 0.17
C PHE A 282 17.22 5.29 1.61
N ILE A 283 16.24 6.01 2.17
CA ILE A 283 15.67 5.69 3.49
C ILE A 283 15.06 4.28 3.50
N TYR A 284 14.52 3.81 2.37
CA TYR A 284 14.06 2.43 2.21
C TYR A 284 15.21 1.40 2.25
N LEU A 285 16.44 1.81 1.96
CA LEU A 285 17.65 0.99 2.07
C LEU A 285 18.28 1.04 3.47
N LEU A 286 18.02 2.10 4.24
CA LEU A 286 18.60 2.31 5.56
C LEU A 286 17.79 1.68 6.71
N HIS A 287 16.52 1.35 6.49
CA HIS A 287 15.66 0.68 7.48
C HIS A 287 15.84 -0.85 7.50
N PHE A 288 16.78 -1.39 6.73
CA PHE A 288 17.14 -2.79 6.87
C PHE A 288 17.93 -2.97 8.18
N PRO A 289 17.52 -3.90 9.06
CA PRO A 289 18.38 -4.29 10.16
C PRO A 289 19.64 -4.90 9.54
N ILE A 290 20.75 -4.16 9.63
CA ILE A 290 22.09 -4.66 9.35
C ILE A 290 22.65 -5.21 10.67
#